data_AF-A0A7W4VEM6-F1
#
_entry.id   AF-A0A7W4VEM6-F1
#
_cell.length_a   1.000
_cell.length_b   1.000
_cell.length_c   1.000
_cell.angle_alpha   90.00
_cell.angle_beta   90.00
_cell.angle_gamma   90.00
#
_symmetry.space_group_name_H-M   'P 1'
#
loop_
_entity.id
_entity.type
_entity.pdbx_description
1 polymer ?
#
loop_
_entity_poly.entity_id
_entity_poly.type
_entity_poly.pdbx_seq_one_letter_code
_entity_poly.pdbx_strand_id
1 'polypeptide(L)'
;MTGVSVAAALAGCGGGGGDEDAPRAGTQAPPQCADTGTCPAQGPVTIGGPPGSLCPAALDYGTTFTGGSGAGELVKLRFDTAARTYQLEIIESPVPKQPGSVSPTRAGVTFTGTFANLTSLPTAEQNRCAVALQTATASDGVSQATIDSAKPPVIFLGNGVAGGGIPGATISYAGVLGLGAIPATTFPFYPVLAFAQTETDFAKVAGTYNLLGYHQVPSGGALTASSHFTPATAQTTETLNADGSCTTASGNCRSTGNNWKLRSADGAFESSNADGSRRYPSFHNQAITANNASRARGLMVVGKLNGALVPLLVRTGYAQISLLPLTVNVDDESGLALMAPATTVASGQLDGGYIGSGSDFAYTASLVKGARVDLLDPMTMNQTGGFQLDFTQAAAGMVTTTDNSGTTGALIASGRVFSHLSGTGGSNPTFRVGVLAAP
;
A
#
# COMPACT_ATOMS: atom_id res chain seq x y z
N MET A 1 -36.98 8.11 47.05
CA MET A 1 -38.13 8.74 46.38
C MET A 1 -38.03 8.39 44.90
N THR A 2 -38.50 7.22 44.46
CA THR A 2 -39.81 7.05 43.77
C THR A 2 -40.02 8.18 42.74
N GLY A 3 -39.75 8.02 41.44
CA GLY A 3 -40.17 6.94 40.53
C GLY A 3 -41.44 7.39 39.81
N VAL A 4 -41.37 7.77 38.53
CA VAL A 4 -42.56 7.94 37.68
C VAL A 4 -42.23 7.52 36.24
N SER A 5 -42.83 6.41 35.86
CA SER A 5 -43.08 5.98 34.49
C SER A 5 -44.27 6.77 33.92
N VAL A 6 -44.23 7.16 32.64
CA VAL A 6 -45.44 7.38 31.85
C VAL A 6 -45.25 6.69 30.51
N ALA A 7 -46.09 5.68 30.30
CA ALA A 7 -46.28 5.01 29.03
C ALA A 7 -47.59 5.49 28.39
N ALA A 8 -47.63 5.30 27.07
CA ALA A 8 -48.77 5.16 26.18
C ALA A 8 -49.41 6.43 25.60
N ALA A 9 -49.27 6.55 24.27
CA ALA A 9 -50.42 6.46 23.39
C ALA A 9 -50.02 5.75 22.08
N LEU A 10 -50.50 4.51 21.91
CA LEU A 10 -50.64 3.88 20.60
C LEU A 10 -51.90 4.43 19.94
N ALA A 11 -51.80 4.80 18.66
CA ALA A 11 -52.93 4.83 17.74
C ALA A 11 -52.58 3.93 16.56
N GLY A 12 -53.38 2.88 16.37
CA GLY A 12 -53.29 1.97 15.24
C GLY A 12 -54.38 2.24 14.20
N CYS A 13 -54.02 2.05 12.93
CA CYS A 13 -54.80 1.48 11.84
C CYS A 13 -53.81 0.50 11.18
N GLY A 14 -53.96 -0.83 11.19
CA GLY A 14 -55.04 -1.63 10.59
C GLY A 14 -54.94 -1.54 9.06
N GLY A 15 -54.64 -2.56 8.25
CA GLY A 15 -54.37 -3.99 8.39
C GLY A 15 -54.39 -4.61 6.97
N GLY A 16 -53.93 -5.86 6.80
CA GLY A 16 -54.20 -6.68 5.61
C GLY A 16 -52.95 -7.13 4.86
N GLY A 17 -52.82 -8.44 4.63
CA GLY A 17 -51.60 -9.10 4.18
C GLY A 17 -51.35 -9.07 2.68
N GLY A 18 -50.15 -9.54 2.31
CA GLY A 18 -49.66 -9.67 0.94
C GLY A 18 -48.13 -9.69 0.98
N ASP A 19 -47.53 -10.67 0.31
CA ASP A 19 -46.11 -11.00 0.31
C ASP A 19 -45.15 -9.86 -0.15
N GLU A 20 -43.86 -10.07 0.17
CA GLU A 20 -42.63 -9.48 -0.39
C GLU A 20 -41.98 -8.26 0.31
N ASP A 21 -40.73 -8.51 0.76
CA ASP A 21 -39.59 -7.63 1.07
C ASP A 21 -39.82 -6.17 1.50
N ALA A 22 -39.57 -5.89 2.79
CA ALA A 22 -39.32 -4.55 3.29
C ALA A 22 -37.95 -4.48 4.03
N PRO A 23 -37.02 -3.58 3.65
CA PRO A 23 -35.79 -3.36 4.40
C PRO A 23 -36.04 -2.57 5.69
N ARG A 24 -35.33 -2.98 6.75
CA ARG A 24 -35.32 -2.35 8.07
C ARG A 24 -34.70 -0.93 7.98
N ALA A 25 -35.48 0.10 8.29
CA ALA A 25 -35.02 1.49 8.29
C ALA A 25 -34.21 1.82 9.55
N GLY A 26 -33.01 2.40 9.37
CA GLY A 26 -32.16 2.91 10.43
C GLY A 26 -30.77 3.31 9.95
N THR A 27 -30.67 4.30 9.06
CA THR A 27 -29.40 4.96 8.71
C THR A 27 -29.56 6.48 8.84
N GLN A 28 -28.65 7.10 9.59
CA GLN A 28 -28.52 8.56 9.66
C GLN A 28 -28.20 9.11 8.25
N ALA A 29 -28.81 10.25 7.91
CA ALA A 29 -28.55 10.94 6.64
C ALA A 29 -27.08 11.42 6.55
N PRO A 30 -26.41 11.31 5.39
CA PRO A 30 -25.05 11.82 5.21
C PRO A 30 -24.95 13.36 5.35
N PRO A 31 -23.80 13.90 5.78
CA PRO A 31 -23.62 15.33 6.11
C PRO A 31 -23.82 16.30 4.94
N GLN A 32 -23.75 15.83 3.70
CA GLN A 32 -24.05 16.61 2.48
C GLN A 32 -25.55 16.93 2.27
N CYS A 33 -26.41 16.49 3.18
CA CYS A 33 -27.85 16.81 3.18
C CYS A 33 -28.29 17.55 4.47
N ALA A 34 -27.33 17.99 5.30
CA ALA A 34 -27.60 18.69 6.55
C ALA A 34 -28.24 20.08 6.33
N ASP A 35 -27.88 20.76 5.24
CA ASP A 35 -28.32 22.14 4.98
C ASP A 35 -29.60 22.25 4.15
N THR A 36 -29.98 21.19 3.41
CA THR A 36 -31.12 21.22 2.47
C THR A 36 -32.23 20.20 2.82
N GLY A 37 -31.97 19.25 3.72
CA GLY A 37 -32.97 18.26 4.15
C GLY A 37 -33.45 17.29 3.07
N THR A 38 -32.91 17.37 1.84
CA THR A 38 -33.30 16.55 0.71
C THR A 38 -32.07 16.08 -0.05
N CYS A 39 -31.78 14.77 0.03
CA CYS A 39 -30.89 14.13 -0.95
C CYS A 39 -31.75 13.72 -2.17
N PRO A 40 -31.27 13.87 -3.42
CA PRO A 40 -31.87 13.17 -4.55
C PRO A 40 -31.91 11.67 -4.21
N ALA A 41 -33.00 10.98 -4.52
CA ALA A 41 -33.07 9.53 -4.35
C ALA A 41 -31.91 8.89 -5.13
N GLN A 42 -30.86 8.49 -4.42
CA GLN A 42 -29.84 7.65 -5.00
C GLN A 42 -30.50 6.29 -5.18
N GLY A 43 -30.75 5.92 -6.43
CA GLY A 43 -31.20 4.57 -6.74
C GLY A 43 -30.24 3.53 -6.13
N PRO A 44 -30.67 2.26 -6.04
CA PRO A 44 -29.80 1.18 -5.59
C PRO A 44 -28.44 1.26 -6.31
N VAL A 45 -27.35 0.93 -5.61
CA VAL A 45 -26.05 0.75 -6.27
C VAL A 45 -26.22 -0.38 -7.29
N THR A 46 -26.47 -0.03 -8.54
CA THR A 46 -26.45 -0.97 -9.65
C THR A 46 -24.99 -1.24 -9.95
N ILE A 47 -24.46 -2.32 -9.39
CA ILE A 47 -23.25 -2.94 -9.92
C ILE A 47 -23.57 -3.26 -11.39
N GLY A 48 -22.72 -2.80 -12.31
CA GLY A 48 -22.90 -3.02 -13.74
C GLY A 48 -23.07 -4.50 -14.10
N GLY A 49 -23.36 -4.77 -15.38
CA GLY A 49 -23.53 -6.14 -15.91
C GLY A 49 -22.41 -7.11 -15.47
N PRO A 50 -22.63 -8.44 -15.60
CA PRO A 50 -21.81 -9.46 -14.97
C PRO A 50 -20.32 -9.16 -15.17
N PRO A 51 -19.55 -8.95 -14.08
CA PRO A 51 -18.18 -8.53 -14.21
C PRO A 51 -17.43 -9.56 -15.06
N GLY A 52 -16.68 -9.08 -16.05
CA GLY A 52 -15.65 -9.91 -16.67
C GLY A 52 -14.73 -10.48 -15.59
N SER A 53 -14.08 -11.60 -15.88
CA SER A 53 -13.25 -12.27 -14.86
C SER A 53 -12.21 -11.31 -14.27
N LEU A 54 -12.18 -11.21 -12.93
CA LEU A 54 -11.31 -10.28 -12.21
C LEU A 54 -9.88 -10.79 -12.07
N CYS A 55 -9.72 -12.12 -12.12
CA CYS A 55 -8.46 -12.82 -11.94
C CYS A 55 -8.32 -14.03 -12.88
N PRO A 56 -7.09 -14.50 -13.16
CA PRO A 56 -6.87 -15.71 -13.93
C PRO A 56 -7.68 -16.90 -13.41
N ALA A 57 -8.12 -17.78 -14.33
CA ALA A 57 -8.89 -18.96 -13.96
C ALA A 57 -8.06 -19.94 -13.10
N ALA A 58 -6.76 -20.04 -13.38
CA ALA A 58 -5.80 -20.84 -12.61
C ALA A 58 -4.39 -20.24 -12.71
N LEU A 59 -3.55 -20.56 -11.73
CA LEU A 59 -2.11 -20.32 -11.70
C LEU A 59 -1.41 -21.61 -11.24
N ASP A 60 -0.20 -21.87 -11.75
CA ASP A 60 0.56 -23.13 -11.59
C ASP A 60 2.07 -22.88 -11.33
N TYR A 61 2.39 -21.81 -10.58
CA TYR A 61 3.75 -21.27 -10.41
C TYR A 61 4.46 -20.78 -11.68
N GLY A 62 3.93 -21.02 -12.88
CA GLY A 62 4.51 -20.50 -14.13
C GLY A 62 4.42 -18.97 -14.24
N THR A 63 3.44 -18.35 -13.59
CA THR A 63 3.30 -16.90 -13.51
C THR A 63 4.04 -16.35 -12.30
N THR A 64 5.02 -15.46 -12.55
CA THR A 64 5.73 -14.73 -11.50
C THR A 64 5.27 -13.27 -11.46
N PHE A 65 4.78 -12.83 -10.31
CA PHE A 65 4.49 -11.43 -10.05
C PHE A 65 5.71 -10.79 -9.38
N THR A 66 6.34 -9.80 -10.01
CA THR A 66 7.49 -9.07 -9.46
C THR A 66 7.05 -7.70 -8.95
N GLY A 67 7.51 -7.30 -7.78
CA GLY A 67 7.02 -6.08 -7.15
C GLY A 67 7.72 -5.72 -5.86
N GLY A 68 7.06 -4.92 -5.04
CA GLY A 68 7.63 -4.40 -3.80
C GLY A 68 6.67 -4.42 -2.62
N SER A 69 7.23 -4.40 -1.41
CA SER A 69 6.46 -4.35 -0.16
C SER A 69 6.70 -3.07 0.66
N GLY A 70 5.73 -2.71 1.50
CA GLY A 70 5.75 -1.58 2.43
C GLY A 70 6.87 -1.64 3.46
N ALA A 71 7.54 -2.79 3.60
CA ALA A 71 8.76 -2.94 4.38
C ALA A 71 10.03 -2.49 3.61
N GLY A 72 9.90 -2.01 2.36
CA GLY A 72 11.05 -1.69 1.52
C GLY A 72 11.71 -2.91 0.90
N GLU A 73 10.93 -3.96 0.61
CA GLU A 73 11.43 -5.21 0.05
C GLU A 73 11.11 -5.32 -1.44
N LEU A 74 12.04 -5.87 -2.21
CA LEU A 74 11.80 -6.32 -3.59
C LEU A 74 11.43 -7.80 -3.55
N VAL A 75 10.32 -8.18 -4.15
CA VAL A 75 9.74 -9.51 -4.01
C VAL A 75 9.31 -10.12 -5.34
N LYS A 76 9.30 -11.45 -5.38
CA LYS A 76 8.59 -12.25 -6.39
C LYS A 76 7.55 -13.13 -5.70
N LEU A 77 6.33 -13.08 -6.22
CA LEU A 77 5.20 -13.89 -5.76
C LEU A 77 4.82 -14.89 -6.86
N ARG A 78 4.57 -16.14 -6.47
CA ARG A 78 4.03 -17.18 -7.35
C ARG A 78 2.94 -17.95 -6.60
N PHE A 79 1.92 -18.40 -7.32
CA PHE A 79 0.79 -19.13 -6.75
C PHE A 79 0.49 -20.38 -7.56
N ASP A 80 0.07 -21.43 -6.87
CA ASP A 80 -0.60 -22.61 -7.42
C ASP A 80 -2.01 -22.66 -6.85
N THR A 81 -3.00 -22.35 -7.68
CA THR A 81 -4.42 -22.30 -7.28
C THR A 81 -5.05 -23.68 -7.14
N ALA A 82 -4.50 -24.69 -7.81
CA ALA A 82 -4.99 -26.07 -7.68
C ALA A 82 -4.50 -26.69 -6.36
N ALA A 83 -3.22 -26.51 -6.04
CA ALA A 83 -2.62 -26.97 -4.79
C ALA A 83 -2.91 -26.06 -3.60
N ARG A 84 -3.40 -24.83 -3.84
CA ARG A 84 -3.60 -23.77 -2.82
C ARG A 84 -2.32 -23.43 -2.05
N THR A 85 -1.23 -23.31 -2.79
CA THR A 85 0.10 -23.00 -2.25
C THR A 85 0.70 -21.78 -2.92
N TYR A 86 1.58 -21.08 -2.20
CA TYR A 86 2.28 -19.91 -2.72
C TYR A 86 3.78 -19.96 -2.42
N GLN A 87 4.53 -19.19 -3.19
CA GLN A 87 5.93 -18.87 -2.98
C GLN A 87 6.11 -17.36 -2.92
N LEU A 88 6.79 -16.88 -1.89
CA LEU A 88 7.25 -15.51 -1.73
C LEU A 88 8.77 -15.51 -1.65
N GLU A 89 9.42 -15.08 -2.72
CA GLU A 89 10.87 -14.90 -2.78
C GLU A 89 11.22 -13.45 -2.45
N ILE A 90 11.97 -13.23 -1.38
CA ILE A 90 12.48 -11.91 -0.98
C ILE A 90 13.83 -11.69 -1.65
N ILE A 91 13.90 -10.79 -2.61
CA ILE A 91 15.13 -10.52 -3.38
C ILE A 91 16.03 -9.56 -2.60
N GLU A 92 15.45 -8.46 -2.10
CA GLU A 92 16.12 -7.45 -1.28
C GLU A 92 15.21 -7.10 -0.11
N SER A 93 15.79 -6.86 1.07
CA SER A 93 15.00 -6.52 2.26
C SER A 93 15.85 -5.83 3.33
N PRO A 94 15.31 -4.80 4.01
CA PRO A 94 15.89 -4.24 5.22
C PRO A 94 15.39 -4.95 6.49
N VAL A 95 14.44 -5.89 6.38
CA VAL A 95 13.84 -6.60 7.52
C VAL A 95 14.82 -7.63 8.08
N PRO A 96 15.22 -7.54 9.36
CA PRO A 96 16.09 -8.51 10.00
C PRO A 96 15.48 -9.92 10.01
N LYS A 97 16.32 -10.96 9.92
CA LYS A 97 15.83 -12.35 10.01
C LYS A 97 15.15 -12.63 11.34
N GLN A 98 15.62 -12.02 12.42
CA GLN A 98 15.21 -12.26 13.81
C GLN A 98 15.11 -10.94 14.59
N PRO A 99 14.21 -10.82 15.59
CA PRO A 99 14.15 -9.65 16.44
C PRO A 99 15.45 -9.47 17.23
N GLY A 100 15.75 -8.25 17.66
CA GLY A 100 16.96 -7.92 18.42
C GLY A 100 18.22 -7.76 17.56
N SER A 101 18.10 -7.88 16.24
CA SER A 101 19.20 -7.72 15.28
C SER A 101 18.81 -6.73 14.18
N VAL A 102 19.81 -6.11 13.55
CA VAL A 102 19.64 -5.30 12.33
C VAL A 102 20.18 -5.99 11.07
N SER A 103 20.93 -7.09 11.25
CA SER A 103 21.57 -7.87 10.21
C SER A 103 21.92 -9.27 10.74
N PRO A 104 21.88 -10.34 9.92
CA PRO A 104 21.46 -10.36 8.53
C PRO A 104 19.97 -10.09 8.35
N THR A 105 19.60 -9.59 7.15
CA THR A 105 18.20 -9.41 6.75
C THR A 105 17.65 -10.66 6.07
N ARG A 106 16.34 -10.72 5.84
CA ARG A 106 15.67 -11.82 5.13
C ARG A 106 15.80 -11.76 3.61
N ALA A 107 16.72 -10.94 3.08
CA ALA A 107 17.06 -10.97 1.66
C ALA A 107 17.58 -12.36 1.24
N GLY A 108 17.18 -12.84 0.06
CA GLY A 108 17.48 -14.16 -0.48
C GLY A 108 16.64 -15.30 0.08
N VAL A 109 15.67 -15.04 0.96
CA VAL A 109 14.82 -16.07 1.57
C VAL A 109 13.59 -16.30 0.71
N THR A 110 13.21 -17.58 0.54
CA THR A 110 11.91 -17.94 -0.01
C THR A 110 11.01 -18.47 1.09
N PHE A 111 9.81 -17.90 1.21
CA PHE A 111 8.75 -18.43 2.03
C PHE A 111 7.81 -19.27 1.17
N THR A 112 7.53 -20.50 1.61
CA THR A 112 6.52 -21.36 1.00
C THR A 112 5.37 -21.56 1.97
N GLY A 113 4.14 -21.60 1.47
CA GLY A 113 2.99 -21.73 2.34
C GLY A 113 1.71 -22.08 1.63
N THR A 114 0.64 -22.17 2.41
CA THR A 114 -0.73 -22.44 1.95
C THR A 114 -1.57 -21.19 2.05
N PHE A 115 -2.65 -21.15 1.27
CA PHE A 115 -3.66 -20.10 1.36
C PHE A 115 -5.07 -20.67 1.28
N ALA A 116 -6.04 -19.87 1.71
CA ALA A 116 -7.46 -20.12 1.50
C ALA A 116 -8.07 -18.91 0.80
N ASN A 117 -9.09 -19.13 -0.03
CA ASN A 117 -9.86 -18.00 -0.57
C ASN A 117 -10.71 -17.36 0.52
N LEU A 118 -10.94 -16.04 0.39
CA LEU A 118 -11.95 -15.38 1.22
C LEU A 118 -13.35 -15.86 0.83
N THR A 119 -14.29 -15.69 1.76
CA THR A 119 -15.72 -16.01 1.58
C THR A 119 -16.63 -14.85 1.99
N SER A 120 -16.06 -13.73 2.41
CA SER A 120 -16.73 -12.57 3.01
C SER A 120 -16.90 -11.39 2.06
N LEU A 121 -16.24 -11.40 0.90
CA LEU A 121 -16.35 -10.32 -0.07
C LEU A 121 -17.72 -10.33 -0.76
N PRO A 122 -18.20 -9.18 -1.27
CA PRO A 122 -19.56 -9.03 -1.81
C PRO A 122 -19.95 -9.99 -2.92
N THR A 123 -18.97 -10.47 -3.70
CA THR A 123 -19.23 -11.36 -4.84
C THR A 123 -18.37 -12.62 -4.78
N ALA A 124 -18.89 -13.70 -5.35
CA ALA A 124 -18.16 -14.96 -5.48
C ALA A 124 -16.85 -14.79 -6.29
N GLU A 125 -16.86 -13.92 -7.31
CA GLU A 125 -15.67 -13.65 -8.11
C GLU A 125 -14.60 -12.91 -7.29
N GLN A 126 -14.98 -11.90 -6.50
CA GLN A 126 -14.03 -11.24 -5.59
C GLN A 126 -13.43 -12.22 -4.58
N ASN A 127 -14.26 -13.10 -3.99
CA ASN A 127 -13.82 -14.16 -3.09
C ASN A 127 -12.84 -15.14 -3.76
N ARG A 128 -13.12 -15.55 -5.00
CA ARG A 128 -12.22 -16.40 -5.81
C ARG A 128 -10.86 -15.74 -6.07
N CYS A 129 -10.83 -14.42 -6.20
CA CYS A 129 -9.62 -13.67 -6.52
C CYS A 129 -8.83 -13.21 -5.27
N ALA A 130 -9.41 -13.30 -4.07
CA ALA A 130 -8.74 -12.93 -2.83
C ALA A 130 -8.27 -14.15 -2.05
N VAL A 131 -6.96 -14.25 -1.80
CA VAL A 131 -6.32 -15.35 -1.08
C VAL A 131 -5.76 -14.88 0.26
N ALA A 132 -6.19 -15.49 1.35
CA ALA A 132 -5.68 -15.31 2.71
C ALA A 132 -4.57 -16.33 3.00
N LEU A 133 -3.35 -15.84 3.24
CA LEU A 133 -2.19 -16.68 3.56
C LEU A 133 -2.38 -17.33 4.94
N GLN A 134 -2.18 -18.63 5.02
CA GLN A 134 -2.41 -19.42 6.23
C GLN A 134 -1.11 -19.84 6.91
N THR A 135 -0.09 -20.16 6.13
CA THR A 135 1.20 -20.66 6.62
C THR A 135 2.33 -20.01 5.84
N ALA A 136 3.52 -19.98 6.45
CA ALA A 136 4.76 -19.53 5.81
C ALA A 136 5.94 -20.26 6.44
N THR A 137 6.69 -20.99 5.62
CA THR A 137 7.90 -21.70 6.02
C THR A 137 9.09 -21.08 5.29
N ALA A 138 10.06 -20.57 6.05
CA ALA A 138 11.26 -19.98 5.49
C ALA A 138 12.22 -21.06 4.96
N SER A 139 12.79 -20.85 3.77
CA SER A 139 13.77 -21.74 3.15
C SER A 139 15.06 -21.89 3.97
N ASP A 140 15.37 -20.93 4.84
CA ASP A 140 16.54 -20.96 5.73
C ASP A 140 16.24 -21.47 7.14
N GLY A 141 14.98 -21.83 7.43
CA GLY A 141 14.53 -22.32 8.73
C GLY A 141 14.60 -21.30 9.88
N VAL A 142 14.98 -20.05 9.62
CA VAL A 142 15.23 -19.04 10.66
C VAL A 142 14.47 -17.75 10.40
N SER A 143 14.26 -17.31 9.16
CA SER A 143 13.67 -15.99 8.92
C SER A 143 12.21 -15.90 9.37
N GLN A 144 11.87 -14.79 10.03
CA GLN A 144 10.51 -14.50 10.48
C GLN A 144 9.52 -14.33 9.32
N ALA A 145 8.34 -14.90 9.49
CA ALA A 145 7.13 -14.61 8.73
C ALA A 145 5.91 -14.62 9.67
N THR A 146 5.47 -13.45 10.10
CA THR A 146 4.28 -13.32 10.95
C THR A 146 3.01 -13.53 10.11
N ILE A 147 2.21 -14.53 10.48
CA ILE A 147 0.84 -14.71 10.01
C ILE A 147 -0.06 -14.77 11.24
N ASP A 148 -0.88 -13.75 11.42
CA ASP A 148 -1.95 -13.75 12.41
C ASP A 148 -3.17 -14.48 11.82
N SER A 149 -3.56 -15.60 12.40
CA SER A 149 -4.72 -16.37 11.90
C SER A 149 -6.05 -15.65 12.08
N ALA A 150 -6.15 -14.68 13.00
CA ALA A 150 -7.34 -13.85 13.17
C ALA A 150 -7.42 -12.72 12.13
N LYS A 151 -6.27 -12.28 11.60
CA LYS A 151 -6.16 -11.25 10.57
C LYS A 151 -5.06 -11.62 9.56
N PRO A 152 -5.27 -12.70 8.78
CA PRO A 152 -4.22 -13.23 7.90
C PRO A 152 -3.87 -12.23 6.81
N PRO A 153 -2.62 -12.27 6.28
CA PRO A 153 -2.30 -11.49 5.10
C PRO A 153 -3.19 -11.88 3.92
N VAL A 154 -3.82 -10.91 3.26
CA VAL A 154 -4.70 -11.15 2.10
C VAL A 154 -4.07 -10.56 0.86
N ILE A 155 -4.04 -11.33 -0.23
CA ILE A 155 -3.58 -10.90 -1.55
C ILE A 155 -4.74 -11.04 -2.54
N PHE A 156 -5.05 -9.96 -3.27
CA PHE A 156 -5.94 -9.99 -4.41
C PHE A 156 -5.14 -10.27 -5.69
N LEU A 157 -5.46 -11.37 -6.37
CA LEU A 157 -4.77 -11.87 -7.55
C LEU A 157 -5.45 -11.37 -8.83
N GLY A 158 -5.41 -10.09 -9.12
CA GLY A 158 -6.01 -9.54 -10.35
C GLY A 158 -5.34 -10.02 -11.64
N ASN A 159 -5.97 -9.73 -12.79
CA ASN A 159 -5.37 -9.98 -14.10
C ASN A 159 -4.07 -9.16 -14.28
N GLY A 160 -2.93 -9.82 -14.16
CA GLY A 160 -1.60 -9.21 -14.35
C GLY A 160 -1.04 -8.48 -13.13
N VAL A 161 -1.73 -8.48 -11.99
CA VAL A 161 -1.33 -7.77 -10.77
C VAL A 161 -1.72 -8.55 -9.52
N ALA A 162 -0.84 -8.54 -8.51
CA ALA A 162 -1.10 -9.07 -7.18
C ALA A 162 -0.90 -7.94 -6.17
N GLY A 163 -1.94 -7.59 -5.41
CA GLY A 163 -1.91 -6.50 -4.44
C GLY A 163 -2.55 -6.90 -3.11
N GLY A 164 -2.02 -6.43 -1.98
CA GLY A 164 -2.55 -6.82 -0.67
C GLY A 164 -1.49 -6.78 0.42
N GLY A 165 -1.30 -7.87 1.16
CA GLY A 165 -0.28 -8.00 2.20
C GLY A 165 0.52 -9.30 2.14
N ILE A 166 1.80 -9.22 2.49
CA ILE A 166 2.70 -10.36 2.71
C ILE A 166 2.99 -10.54 4.21
N PRO A 167 3.50 -11.71 4.66
CA PRO A 167 3.81 -11.94 6.07
C PRO A 167 4.68 -10.86 6.69
N GLY A 168 4.28 -10.44 7.88
CA GLY A 168 4.94 -9.39 8.65
C GLY A 168 6.21 -9.88 9.36
N ALA A 169 6.71 -9.06 10.29
CA ALA A 169 7.82 -9.40 11.17
C ALA A 169 7.80 -8.54 12.44
N THR A 170 8.53 -8.94 13.47
CA THR A 170 8.83 -8.07 14.61
C THR A 170 10.20 -7.43 14.41
N ILE A 171 10.23 -6.09 14.48
CA ILE A 171 11.45 -5.29 14.40
C ILE A 171 11.81 -4.82 15.80
N SER A 172 13.04 -5.09 16.23
CA SER A 172 13.60 -4.56 17.48
C SER A 172 15.11 -4.58 17.43
N TYR A 173 15.75 -3.69 18.18
CA TYR A 173 17.19 -3.68 18.37
C TYR A 173 17.54 -3.09 19.73
N ALA A 174 18.40 -3.75 20.49
CA ALA A 174 18.73 -3.29 21.85
C ALA A 174 19.62 -2.03 21.87
N GLY A 175 20.27 -1.70 20.75
CA GLY A 175 21.28 -0.66 20.72
C GLY A 175 22.63 -1.11 21.28
N VAL A 176 23.67 -0.30 21.07
CA VAL A 176 24.97 -0.48 21.74
C VAL A 176 25.01 0.45 22.94
N LEU A 177 25.03 -0.11 24.16
CA LEU A 177 24.83 0.65 25.40
C LEU A 177 23.54 1.50 25.39
N GLY A 178 22.50 1.01 24.69
CA GLY A 178 21.22 1.71 24.49
C GLY A 178 21.20 2.73 23.35
N LEU A 179 22.34 3.04 22.73
CA LEU A 179 22.39 3.92 21.55
C LEU A 179 21.85 3.21 20.31
N GLY A 180 20.95 3.88 19.60
CA GLY A 180 20.25 3.34 18.43
C GLY A 180 19.23 2.27 18.77
N ALA A 181 18.82 2.13 20.04
CA ALA A 181 17.80 1.17 20.43
C ALA A 181 16.48 1.43 19.70
N ILE A 182 15.82 0.34 19.27
CA ILE A 182 14.52 0.34 18.62
C ILE A 182 13.61 -0.58 19.44
N PRO A 183 12.52 -0.07 20.03
CA PRO A 183 11.57 -0.88 20.78
C PRO A 183 10.89 -1.91 19.87
N ALA A 184 10.52 -3.04 20.44
CA ALA A 184 9.86 -4.10 19.69
C ALA A 184 8.53 -3.62 19.12
N THR A 185 8.41 -3.68 17.79
CA THR A 185 7.19 -3.38 17.05
C THR A 185 6.89 -4.53 16.12
N THR A 186 5.69 -5.11 16.27
CA THR A 186 5.22 -6.22 15.43
C THR A 186 4.35 -5.67 14.33
N PHE A 187 4.77 -5.92 13.09
CA PHE A 187 4.00 -5.64 11.90
C PHE A 187 3.19 -6.90 11.56
N PRO A 188 1.84 -6.84 11.51
CA PRO A 188 1.02 -8.02 11.26
C PRO A 188 1.16 -8.52 9.82
N PHE A 189 1.39 -7.60 8.88
CA PHE A 189 1.70 -7.86 7.49
C PHE A 189 2.38 -6.62 6.90
N TYR A 190 2.98 -6.75 5.73
CA TYR A 190 3.45 -5.60 4.94
C TYR A 190 2.63 -5.46 3.67
N PRO A 191 2.12 -4.26 3.33
CA PRO A 191 1.47 -4.00 2.05
C PRO A 191 2.35 -4.46 0.88
N VAL A 192 1.78 -5.01 -0.18
CA VAL A 192 2.52 -5.45 -1.37
C VAL A 192 1.76 -5.06 -2.63
N LEU A 193 2.52 -4.74 -3.68
CA LEU A 193 2.03 -4.64 -5.05
C LEU A 193 3.06 -5.29 -5.98
N ALA A 194 2.62 -6.18 -6.86
CA ALA A 194 3.47 -6.89 -7.81
C ALA A 194 2.75 -7.14 -9.14
N PHE A 195 3.51 -7.27 -10.22
CA PHE A 195 2.99 -7.34 -11.58
C PHE A 195 3.51 -8.58 -12.31
N ALA A 196 2.63 -9.23 -13.07
CA ALA A 196 2.99 -10.40 -13.87
C ALA A 196 3.85 -10.03 -15.10
N GLN A 197 3.77 -8.76 -15.53
CA GLN A 197 4.56 -8.22 -16.64
C GLN A 197 5.21 -6.92 -16.22
N THR A 198 6.48 -6.75 -16.56
CA THR A 198 7.26 -5.55 -16.26
C THR A 198 7.89 -4.94 -17.51
N GLU A 199 8.19 -3.63 -17.46
CA GLU A 199 9.05 -2.94 -18.42
C GLU A 199 10.50 -2.96 -17.93
N THR A 200 11.42 -3.33 -18.82
CA THR A 200 12.86 -3.43 -18.53
C THR A 200 13.69 -2.47 -19.38
N ASP A 201 13.07 -1.77 -20.32
CA ASP A 201 13.66 -0.67 -21.07
C ASP A 201 13.33 0.69 -20.41
N PHE A 202 14.31 1.28 -19.71
CA PHE A 202 14.11 2.55 -19.01
C PHE A 202 13.76 3.71 -19.95
N ALA A 203 14.15 3.65 -21.23
CA ALA A 203 13.80 4.70 -22.18
C ALA A 203 12.28 4.82 -22.39
N LYS A 204 11.53 3.73 -22.18
CA LYS A 204 10.05 3.72 -22.21
C LYS A 204 9.40 4.19 -20.91
N VAL A 205 10.18 4.28 -19.84
CA VAL A 205 9.76 4.77 -18.51
C VAL A 205 9.93 6.29 -18.42
N ALA A 206 10.67 6.90 -19.33
CA ALA A 206 10.88 8.34 -19.35
C ALA A 206 9.56 9.12 -19.43
N GLY A 207 9.42 10.16 -18.63
CA GLY A 207 8.20 10.96 -18.54
C GLY A 207 8.13 11.77 -17.26
N THR A 208 7.11 12.63 -17.18
CA THR A 208 6.80 13.40 -15.98
C THR A 208 5.74 12.69 -15.16
N TYR A 209 6.03 12.47 -13.88
CA TYR A 209 5.24 11.68 -12.97
C TYR A 209 4.96 12.45 -11.68
N ASN A 210 3.76 12.27 -11.16
CA ASN A 210 3.46 12.53 -9.76
C ASN A 210 3.89 11.32 -8.92
N LEU A 211 4.46 11.58 -7.76
CA LEU A 211 4.90 10.58 -6.80
C LEU A 211 4.17 10.79 -5.49
N LEU A 212 3.55 9.73 -4.98
CA LEU A 212 3.09 9.63 -3.60
C LEU A 212 3.81 8.46 -2.92
N GLY A 213 4.30 8.67 -1.71
CA GLY A 213 5.02 7.62 -1.00
C GLY A 213 4.99 7.75 0.51
N TYR A 214 5.22 6.61 1.15
CA TYR A 214 5.28 6.45 2.58
C TYR A 214 6.38 5.44 2.94
N HIS A 215 7.30 5.91 3.76
CA HIS A 215 8.35 5.13 4.38
C HIS A 215 8.22 5.22 5.90
N GLN A 216 8.93 4.34 6.58
CA GLN A 216 9.12 4.39 8.03
C GLN A 216 10.61 4.50 8.33
N VAL A 217 10.92 5.20 9.42
CA VAL A 217 12.27 5.32 9.96
C VAL A 217 12.30 4.68 11.35
N PRO A 218 12.69 3.39 11.48
CA PRO A 218 12.71 2.70 12.77
C PRO A 218 13.47 3.44 13.87
N SER A 219 14.63 4.01 13.54
CA SER A 219 15.48 4.80 14.42
C SER A 219 14.93 6.19 14.77
N GLY A 220 13.87 6.65 14.11
CA GLY A 220 13.41 8.04 14.20
C GLY A 220 14.43 9.06 13.68
N GLY A 221 15.46 8.63 12.96
CA GLY A 221 16.48 9.51 12.35
C GLY A 221 17.63 9.90 13.27
N ALA A 222 17.67 9.43 14.53
CA ALA A 222 18.75 9.74 15.47
C ALA A 222 19.09 8.56 16.40
N LEU A 223 20.35 8.46 16.84
CA LEU A 223 20.80 7.41 17.78
C LEU A 223 20.13 7.49 19.16
N THR A 224 19.54 8.62 19.50
CA THR A 224 18.89 8.89 20.79
C THR A 224 17.46 9.40 20.59
N ALA A 225 16.81 9.00 19.50
CA ALA A 225 15.44 9.43 19.23
C ALA A 225 14.48 8.94 20.33
N SER A 226 13.49 9.78 20.67
CA SER A 226 12.39 9.41 21.58
C SER A 226 11.19 8.83 20.82
N SER A 227 11.18 8.95 19.50
CA SER A 227 10.13 8.45 18.60
C SER A 227 10.74 7.46 17.62
N HIS A 228 10.02 6.38 17.35
CA HIS A 228 10.47 5.29 16.50
C HIS A 228 9.43 5.00 15.42
N PHE A 229 9.87 4.35 14.34
CA PHE A 229 9.03 4.07 13.17
C PHE A 229 8.34 5.33 12.64
N THR A 230 9.09 6.44 12.67
CA THR A 230 8.58 7.76 12.29
C THR A 230 8.15 7.73 10.83
N PRO A 231 6.92 8.14 10.51
CA PRO A 231 6.45 8.18 9.14
C PRO A 231 7.22 9.23 8.34
N ALA A 232 7.56 8.88 7.12
CA ALA A 232 8.25 9.75 6.18
C ALA A 232 7.51 9.69 4.84
N THR A 233 7.01 10.83 4.38
CA THR A 233 6.12 10.89 3.22
C THR A 233 6.69 11.76 2.11
N ALA A 234 6.28 11.47 0.88
CA ALA A 234 6.57 12.31 -0.27
C ALA A 234 5.31 12.53 -1.10
N GLN A 235 5.12 13.77 -1.52
CA GLN A 235 4.14 14.20 -2.52
C GLN A 235 4.86 15.21 -3.42
N THR A 236 5.19 14.80 -4.64
CA THR A 236 5.98 15.62 -5.55
C THR A 236 5.73 15.26 -7.01
N THR A 237 6.30 16.06 -7.91
CA THR A 237 6.28 15.84 -9.36
C THR A 237 7.71 15.89 -9.89
N GLU A 238 8.09 14.85 -10.64
CA GLU A 238 9.45 14.64 -11.13
C GLU A 238 9.43 14.15 -12.58
N THR A 239 10.47 14.47 -13.33
CA THR A 239 10.67 13.96 -14.70
C THR A 239 11.81 12.96 -14.69
N LEU A 240 11.51 11.71 -15.04
CA LEU A 240 12.48 10.67 -15.31
C LEU A 240 12.95 10.80 -16.75
N ASN A 241 14.26 10.92 -16.95
CA ASN A 241 14.86 11.02 -18.27
C ASN A 241 15.24 9.63 -18.80
N ALA A 242 15.28 9.47 -20.12
CA ALA A 242 15.57 8.17 -20.74
C ALA A 242 16.96 7.58 -20.39
N ASP A 243 17.90 8.41 -19.93
CA ASP A 243 19.24 8.00 -19.48
C ASP A 243 19.29 7.54 -18.01
N GLY A 244 18.14 7.43 -17.36
CA GLY A 244 18.03 7.05 -15.96
C GLY A 244 18.16 8.21 -14.98
N SER A 245 18.51 9.42 -15.43
CA SER A 245 18.57 10.59 -14.56
C SER A 245 17.17 11.14 -14.25
N CYS A 246 17.10 12.11 -13.34
CA CYS A 246 15.85 12.75 -12.96
C CYS A 246 16.02 14.26 -12.81
N THR A 247 14.97 15.00 -13.18
CA THR A 247 14.85 16.44 -12.99
C THR A 247 13.54 16.80 -12.31
N THR A 248 13.51 17.96 -11.66
CA THR A 248 12.31 18.54 -11.05
C THR A 248 12.30 20.03 -11.32
N ALA A 249 11.11 20.65 -11.32
CA ALA A 249 10.98 22.10 -11.47
C ALA A 249 11.62 22.87 -10.30
N SER A 250 11.70 22.26 -9.11
CA SER A 250 12.32 22.85 -7.93
C SER A 250 12.85 21.80 -6.98
N GLY A 251 14.04 22.02 -6.41
CA GLY A 251 14.64 21.12 -5.42
C GLY A 251 15.34 19.91 -6.05
N ASN A 252 15.33 18.79 -5.32
CA ASN A 252 15.97 17.55 -5.74
C ASN A 252 14.93 16.46 -5.95
N CYS A 253 15.20 15.55 -6.89
CA CYS A 253 14.41 14.34 -7.01
C CYS A 253 14.42 13.53 -5.72
N ARG A 254 13.25 13.06 -5.33
CA ARG A 254 12.93 12.14 -4.24
C ARG A 254 12.90 10.69 -4.72
N SER A 255 12.65 10.46 -6.01
CA SER A 255 12.69 9.12 -6.59
C SER A 255 14.10 8.67 -6.95
N THR A 256 15.04 9.58 -7.23
CA THR A 256 16.28 9.22 -7.95
C THR A 256 17.51 9.78 -7.27
N GLY A 257 18.47 8.90 -6.97
CA GLY A 257 19.81 9.26 -6.51
C GLY A 257 20.75 9.34 -7.71
N ASN A 258 21.48 8.25 -7.93
CA ASN A 258 22.21 8.01 -9.17
C ASN A 258 21.26 7.56 -10.29
N ASN A 259 21.74 7.60 -11.53
CA ASN A 259 20.93 7.18 -12.67
C ASN A 259 20.43 5.74 -12.50
N TRP A 260 19.16 5.54 -12.80
CA TRP A 260 18.51 4.23 -12.82
C TRP A 260 19.20 3.29 -13.81
N LYS A 261 19.52 2.07 -13.35
CA LYS A 261 20.13 1.03 -14.16
C LYS A 261 19.37 -0.28 -14.02
N LEU A 262 19.15 -0.98 -15.13
CA LEU A 262 18.47 -2.28 -15.11
C LEU A 262 19.29 -3.32 -14.34
N ARG A 263 18.63 -4.06 -13.44
CA ARG A 263 19.13 -5.26 -12.80
C ARG A 263 18.68 -6.48 -13.60
N SER A 264 19.61 -7.11 -14.30
CA SER A 264 19.30 -8.28 -15.13
C SER A 264 18.76 -9.49 -14.35
N ALA A 265 19.07 -9.60 -13.05
CA ALA A 265 18.66 -10.73 -12.20
C ALA A 265 17.15 -10.76 -11.90
N ASP A 266 16.51 -9.60 -11.84
CA ASP A 266 15.13 -9.47 -11.36
C ASP A 266 14.25 -8.54 -12.21
N GLY A 267 14.84 -7.83 -13.18
CA GLY A 267 14.12 -6.94 -14.09
C GLY A 267 13.68 -5.62 -13.44
N ALA A 268 14.10 -5.33 -12.21
CA ALA A 268 13.93 -4.02 -11.61
C ALA A 268 15.02 -3.04 -12.08
N PHE A 269 14.80 -1.74 -11.91
CA PHE A 269 15.84 -0.73 -12.02
C PHE A 269 16.38 -0.39 -10.64
N GLU A 270 17.67 -0.13 -10.53
CA GLU A 270 18.31 0.31 -9.29
C GLU A 270 18.89 1.71 -9.44
N SER A 271 18.64 2.53 -8.43
CA SER A 271 19.35 3.78 -8.17
C SER A 271 19.99 3.65 -6.79
N SER A 272 21.28 3.35 -6.76
CA SER A 272 22.04 3.14 -5.52
C SER A 272 23.29 4.01 -5.46
N ASN A 273 23.84 4.11 -4.25
CA ASN A 273 25.08 4.86 -3.95
C ASN A 273 26.29 3.91 -3.86
N ALA A 274 26.32 2.83 -4.64
CA ALA A 274 27.39 1.85 -4.58
C ALA A 274 28.76 2.44 -4.95
N ASP A 275 28.79 3.47 -5.78
CA ASP A 275 29.98 4.23 -6.20
C ASP A 275 30.37 5.35 -5.22
N GLY A 276 29.57 5.59 -4.17
CA GLY A 276 29.79 6.66 -3.19
C GLY A 276 29.57 8.09 -3.73
N SER A 277 29.01 8.24 -4.93
CA SER A 277 28.87 9.56 -5.58
C SER A 277 27.65 10.33 -5.10
N ARG A 278 26.53 9.64 -4.84
CA ARG A 278 25.27 10.26 -4.43
C ARG A 278 24.37 9.29 -3.67
N ARG A 279 24.07 9.63 -2.41
CA ARG A 279 23.06 8.93 -1.59
C ARG A 279 21.69 8.87 -2.29
N TYR A 280 20.99 7.75 -2.11
CA TYR A 280 19.59 7.62 -2.54
C TYR A 280 18.66 8.48 -1.64
N PRO A 281 17.76 9.32 -2.20
CA PRO A 281 17.00 10.30 -1.44
C PRO A 281 16.12 9.71 -0.34
N SER A 282 16.13 10.34 0.85
CA SER A 282 15.20 10.06 1.94
C SER A 282 13.98 11.00 1.88
N PHE A 283 12.83 10.51 2.33
CA PHE A 283 11.63 11.31 2.56
C PHE A 283 11.68 11.96 3.93
N HIS A 284 12.29 11.29 4.91
CA HIS A 284 12.52 11.89 6.22
C HIS A 284 13.60 12.96 6.12
N ASN A 285 13.40 14.04 6.86
CA ASN A 285 14.32 15.18 6.90
C ASN A 285 15.52 14.96 7.82
N GLN A 286 15.50 13.88 8.61
CA GLN A 286 16.59 13.48 9.50
C GLN A 286 17.04 12.06 9.16
N ALA A 287 18.32 11.79 9.33
CA ALA A 287 18.89 10.45 9.23
C ALA A 287 20.20 10.43 10.01
N ILE A 288 20.51 9.29 10.64
CA ILE A 288 21.80 9.10 11.32
C ILE A 288 22.94 9.23 10.30
N THR A 289 22.76 8.70 9.09
CA THR A 289 23.73 8.84 7.98
C THR A 289 23.12 9.66 6.85
N ALA A 290 23.33 10.98 6.90
CA ALA A 290 22.77 11.92 5.93
C ALA A 290 23.67 12.22 4.69
N ASN A 291 24.79 11.53 4.54
CA ASN A 291 25.79 11.77 3.50
C ASN A 291 25.97 10.56 2.56
N ASN A 292 26.97 10.62 1.67
CA ASN A 292 27.29 9.54 0.72
C ASN A 292 27.88 8.26 1.36
N ALA A 293 27.98 8.17 2.68
CA ALA A 293 28.25 6.90 3.35
C ALA A 293 27.01 5.99 3.40
N SER A 294 25.79 6.54 3.21
CA SER A 294 24.58 5.73 3.13
C SER A 294 24.68 4.67 2.02
N ARG A 295 24.13 3.50 2.32
CA ARG A 295 24.00 2.34 1.43
C ARG A 295 22.54 1.97 1.17
N ALA A 296 21.59 2.84 1.55
CA ALA A 296 20.21 2.70 1.12
C ALA A 296 20.12 2.86 -0.40
N ARG A 297 19.12 2.21 -1.00
CA ARG A 297 18.93 2.20 -2.45
C ARG A 297 17.47 2.23 -2.84
N GLY A 298 17.24 2.74 -4.04
CA GLY A 298 15.95 2.67 -4.73
C GLY A 298 15.92 1.47 -5.66
N LEU A 299 14.82 0.75 -5.63
CA LEU A 299 14.49 -0.31 -6.58
C LEU A 299 13.16 0.05 -7.23
N MET A 300 13.11 0.16 -8.55
CA MET A 300 11.90 0.47 -9.30
C MET A 300 11.45 -0.74 -10.10
N VAL A 301 10.23 -1.20 -9.85
CA VAL A 301 9.54 -2.17 -10.70
C VAL A 301 8.49 -1.42 -11.50
N VAL A 302 8.57 -1.49 -12.83
CA VAL A 302 7.58 -0.85 -13.69
C VAL A 302 6.61 -1.89 -14.22
N GLY A 303 5.44 -1.97 -13.60
CA GLY A 303 4.38 -2.89 -14.01
C GLY A 303 3.75 -2.49 -15.34
N LYS A 304 3.39 -3.49 -16.16
CA LYS A 304 2.53 -3.31 -17.34
C LYS A 304 1.13 -3.79 -16.98
N LEU A 305 0.18 -2.86 -16.91
CA LEU A 305 -1.19 -3.19 -16.51
C LEU A 305 -2.19 -2.34 -17.30
N ASN A 306 -3.17 -2.99 -17.93
CA ASN A 306 -4.22 -2.33 -18.70
C ASN A 306 -3.70 -1.32 -19.75
N GLY A 307 -2.59 -1.67 -20.42
CA GLY A 307 -1.94 -0.81 -21.42
C GLY A 307 -1.16 0.38 -20.83
N ALA A 308 -1.06 0.50 -19.52
CA ALA A 308 -0.32 1.56 -18.83
C ALA A 308 0.95 1.02 -18.15
N LEU A 309 1.90 1.92 -17.93
CA LEU A 309 3.06 1.68 -17.07
C LEU A 309 2.75 2.16 -15.65
N VAL A 310 3.07 1.33 -14.66
CA VAL A 310 2.87 1.61 -13.23
C VAL A 310 4.21 1.49 -12.52
N PRO A 311 4.99 2.59 -12.41
CA PRO A 311 6.24 2.58 -11.66
C PRO A 311 5.98 2.49 -10.16
N LEU A 312 6.43 1.38 -9.57
CA LEU A 312 6.45 1.13 -8.14
C LEU A 312 7.90 1.29 -7.65
N LEU A 313 8.10 2.25 -6.75
CA LEU A 313 9.38 2.52 -6.10
C LEU A 313 9.41 1.82 -4.76
N VAL A 314 10.51 1.12 -4.50
CA VAL A 314 10.86 0.51 -3.23
C VAL A 314 12.10 1.21 -2.72
N ARG A 315 12.04 1.75 -1.50
CA ARG A 315 13.24 2.18 -0.79
C ARG A 315 13.66 1.08 0.18
N THR A 316 14.82 0.50 -0.08
CA THR A 316 15.43 -0.46 0.84
C THR A 316 16.44 0.28 1.71
N GLY A 317 16.12 0.39 3.00
CA GLY A 317 17.01 0.95 4.01
C GLY A 317 18.26 0.08 4.22
N TYR A 318 19.23 0.63 4.93
CA TYR A 318 20.46 -0.04 5.30
C TYR A 318 20.82 0.28 6.75
N ALA A 319 20.96 -0.78 7.55
CA ALA A 319 21.38 -0.68 8.93
C ALA A 319 22.63 -1.54 9.18
N GLN A 320 23.68 -0.91 9.69
CA GLN A 320 24.90 -1.53 10.16
C GLN A 320 25.39 -0.73 11.34
N ILE A 321 25.47 -1.35 12.52
CA ILE A 321 26.10 -0.69 13.66
C ILE A 321 26.89 -1.67 14.51
N SER A 322 28.11 -1.28 14.89
CA SER A 322 28.88 -1.89 15.98
C SER A 322 29.82 -0.85 16.59
N LEU A 323 29.49 -0.32 17.77
CA LEU A 323 30.18 0.83 18.35
C LEU A 323 31.22 0.45 19.41
N LEU A 324 32.27 -0.28 19.00
CA LEU A 324 33.70 -0.07 19.33
C LEU A 324 34.55 -1.17 18.64
N PRO A 325 35.55 -0.82 17.79
CA PRO A 325 36.07 0.52 17.50
C PRO A 325 35.34 1.29 16.38
N LEU A 326 34.02 1.02 16.19
CA LEU A 326 33.02 1.66 15.30
C LEU A 326 32.82 0.98 13.94
N THR A 327 31.56 0.67 13.64
CA THR A 327 30.97 0.74 12.30
C THR A 327 29.56 1.30 12.45
N VAL A 328 29.15 2.24 11.61
CA VAL A 328 27.79 2.84 11.60
C VAL A 328 27.44 3.23 10.17
N ASN A 329 26.42 2.62 9.59
CA ASN A 329 25.63 3.20 8.51
C ASN A 329 24.18 2.86 8.82
N VAL A 330 23.36 3.84 9.16
CA VAL A 330 21.98 3.66 9.63
C VAL A 330 21.12 4.62 8.85
N ASP A 331 20.97 4.28 7.58
CA ASP A 331 19.96 4.88 6.75
C ASP A 331 18.81 3.89 6.68
N ASP A 332 18.11 3.72 7.81
CA ASP A 332 17.11 2.68 8.02
C ASP A 332 15.71 3.07 7.51
N GLU A 333 15.60 4.18 6.77
CA GLU A 333 14.36 4.54 6.11
C GLU A 333 14.02 3.54 4.99
N SER A 334 12.84 2.94 5.08
CA SER A 334 12.34 1.97 4.11
C SER A 334 10.84 2.10 3.85
N GLY A 335 10.41 1.77 2.62
CA GLY A 335 8.99 1.66 2.30
C GLY A 335 8.70 1.69 0.80
N LEU A 336 7.51 2.17 0.44
CA LEU A 336 7.01 2.22 -0.93
C LEU A 336 6.61 3.63 -1.36
N ALA A 337 6.76 3.88 -2.65
CA ALA A 337 6.11 4.97 -3.34
C ALA A 337 5.54 4.48 -4.68
N LEU A 338 4.42 5.07 -5.10
CA LEU A 338 3.85 4.86 -6.43
C LEU A 338 4.09 6.12 -7.26
N MET A 339 4.31 5.92 -8.55
CA MET A 339 4.31 7.01 -9.52
C MET A 339 3.16 6.84 -10.50
N ALA A 340 2.59 7.95 -10.93
CA ALA A 340 1.60 8.00 -11.99
C ALA A 340 1.91 9.15 -12.96
N PRO A 341 1.63 9.01 -14.26
CA PRO A 341 1.85 10.09 -15.22
C PRO A 341 1.20 11.40 -14.74
N ALA A 342 1.89 12.52 -14.94
CA ALA A 342 1.38 13.86 -14.64
C ALA A 342 0.34 14.31 -15.70
N THR A 343 -0.72 13.53 -15.84
CA THR A 343 -1.82 13.73 -16.78
C THR A 343 -3.12 13.86 -16.01
N THR A 344 -3.93 14.88 -16.32
CA THR A 344 -5.17 15.18 -15.63
C THR A 344 -6.08 13.96 -15.52
N VAL A 345 -6.51 13.64 -14.29
CA VAL A 345 -7.50 12.59 -14.03
C VAL A 345 -8.89 13.21 -14.16
N ALA A 346 -9.74 12.66 -15.02
CA ALA A 346 -11.12 13.12 -15.17
C ALA A 346 -12.05 12.53 -14.09
N SER A 347 -13.11 13.24 -13.75
CA SER A 347 -14.19 12.67 -12.94
C SER A 347 -14.76 11.43 -13.60
N GLY A 348 -14.99 10.37 -12.82
CA GLY A 348 -15.47 9.08 -13.32
C GLY A 348 -14.39 8.16 -13.89
N GLN A 349 -13.17 8.66 -14.16
CA GLN A 349 -12.07 7.84 -14.67
C GLN A 349 -11.64 6.75 -13.68
N LEU A 350 -11.87 7.00 -12.40
CA LEU A 350 -11.54 6.08 -11.31
C LEU A 350 -12.75 5.30 -10.80
N ASP A 351 -13.92 5.44 -11.40
CA ASP A 351 -15.12 4.74 -10.94
C ASP A 351 -14.89 3.21 -10.93
N GLY A 352 -15.36 2.59 -9.86
CA GLY A 352 -15.22 1.15 -9.63
C GLY A 352 -14.95 0.79 -8.18
N GLY A 353 -14.94 -0.51 -7.91
CA GLY A 353 -14.48 -1.11 -6.67
C GLY A 353 -12.99 -1.45 -6.74
N TYR A 354 -12.26 -1.17 -5.66
CA TYR A 354 -10.84 -1.45 -5.53
C TYR A 354 -10.59 -2.24 -4.26
N ILE A 355 -9.60 -3.12 -4.29
CA ILE A 355 -9.10 -3.82 -3.11
C ILE A 355 -7.64 -3.44 -2.91
N GLY A 356 -7.27 -3.19 -1.67
CA GLY A 356 -5.95 -2.71 -1.34
C GLY A 356 -5.61 -2.85 0.13
N SER A 357 -4.43 -2.33 0.46
CA SER A 357 -3.93 -2.22 1.83
C SER A 357 -3.22 -0.90 2.01
N GLY A 358 -3.02 -0.52 3.26
CA GLY A 358 -2.35 0.73 3.62
C GLY A 358 -1.29 0.59 4.70
N SER A 359 -0.60 1.70 4.95
CA SER A 359 0.39 1.87 6.02
C SER A 359 -0.19 1.72 7.44
N ASP A 360 -1.52 1.72 7.56
CA ASP A 360 -2.28 1.45 8.77
C ASP A 360 -2.53 -0.05 9.01
N PHE A 361 -2.00 -0.91 8.15
CA PHE A 361 -2.20 -2.36 8.20
C PHE A 361 -3.67 -2.76 8.22
N ALA A 362 -4.49 -2.00 7.49
CA ALA A 362 -5.87 -2.36 7.19
C ALA A 362 -5.98 -2.85 5.75
N TYR A 363 -6.76 -3.91 5.56
CA TYR A 363 -7.32 -4.23 4.25
C TYR A 363 -8.50 -3.31 4.01
N THR A 364 -8.59 -2.75 2.82
CA THR A 364 -9.64 -1.80 2.49
C THR A 364 -10.22 -2.15 1.14
N ALA A 365 -11.53 -2.34 1.10
CA ALA A 365 -12.29 -2.22 -0.13
C ALA A 365 -12.64 -0.74 -0.31
N SER A 366 -12.31 -0.16 -1.47
CA SER A 366 -12.66 1.22 -1.80
C SER A 366 -13.71 1.23 -2.89
N LEU A 367 -14.80 1.97 -2.70
CA LEU A 367 -15.78 2.21 -3.75
C LEU A 367 -15.65 3.65 -4.23
N VAL A 368 -15.28 3.83 -5.49
CA VAL A 368 -15.13 5.13 -6.12
C VAL A 368 -16.32 5.39 -7.04
N LYS A 369 -16.97 6.54 -6.85
CA LYS A 369 -18.07 7.00 -7.71
C LYS A 369 -18.04 8.52 -7.85
N GLY A 370 -17.71 9.00 -9.04
CA GLY A 370 -17.52 10.42 -9.33
C GLY A 370 -16.42 11.00 -8.43
N ALA A 371 -16.80 11.96 -7.59
CA ALA A 371 -15.90 12.63 -6.65
C ALA A 371 -15.84 11.97 -5.27
N ARG A 372 -16.53 10.85 -5.03
CA ARG A 372 -16.63 10.23 -3.70
C ARG A 372 -15.89 8.90 -3.65
N VAL A 373 -15.15 8.69 -2.57
CA VAL A 373 -14.55 7.40 -2.21
C VAL A 373 -15.05 6.95 -0.86
N ASP A 374 -15.64 5.76 -0.81
CA ASP A 374 -15.96 5.07 0.43
C ASP A 374 -14.91 4.03 0.75
N LEU A 375 -14.48 3.97 2.01
CA LEU A 375 -13.59 2.94 2.52
C LEU A 375 -14.41 1.97 3.36
N LEU A 376 -14.30 0.68 3.03
CA LEU A 376 -15.06 -0.40 3.63
C LEU A 376 -14.09 -1.44 4.20
N ASP A 377 -14.44 -2.01 5.34
CA ASP A 377 -13.83 -3.24 5.82
C ASP A 377 -14.27 -4.38 4.90
N PRO A 378 -13.35 -5.05 4.17
CA PRO A 378 -13.73 -6.10 3.23
C PRO A 378 -14.37 -7.34 3.90
N MET A 379 -14.18 -7.53 5.20
CA MET A 379 -14.74 -8.70 5.91
C MET A 379 -16.17 -8.48 6.38
N THR A 380 -16.50 -7.24 6.76
CA THR A 380 -17.81 -6.89 7.33
C THR A 380 -18.65 -6.03 6.40
N MET A 381 -18.04 -5.48 5.35
CA MET A 381 -18.61 -4.47 4.45
C MET A 381 -19.08 -3.19 5.15
N ASN A 382 -18.71 -3.01 6.42
CA ASN A 382 -18.99 -1.79 7.15
C ASN A 382 -18.10 -0.66 6.63
N GLN A 383 -18.69 0.53 6.50
CA GLN A 383 -17.93 1.72 6.18
C GLN A 383 -16.99 2.08 7.34
N THR A 384 -15.70 2.15 7.03
CA THR A 384 -14.64 2.53 7.97
C THR A 384 -14.16 3.97 7.76
N GLY A 385 -14.46 4.55 6.61
CA GLY A 385 -14.13 5.94 6.30
C GLY A 385 -14.52 6.34 4.89
N GLY A 386 -14.00 7.48 4.43
CA GLY A 386 -14.22 7.98 3.09
C GLY A 386 -13.60 9.35 2.89
N PHE A 387 -13.42 9.73 1.63
CA PHE A 387 -12.90 11.03 1.24
C PHE A 387 -13.48 11.51 -0.09
N GLN A 388 -13.45 12.84 -0.27
CA GLN A 388 -13.84 13.50 -1.51
C GLN A 388 -12.61 13.72 -2.39
N LEU A 389 -12.82 13.67 -3.69
CA LEU A 389 -11.85 13.95 -4.75
C LEU A 389 -12.15 15.32 -5.33
N ASP A 390 -11.13 16.17 -5.38
CA ASP A 390 -11.18 17.45 -6.07
C ASP A 390 -10.44 17.35 -7.41
N PHE A 391 -11.21 17.35 -8.50
CA PHE A 391 -10.68 17.26 -9.85
C PHE A 391 -10.21 18.61 -10.41
N THR A 392 -10.27 19.71 -9.66
CA THR A 392 -9.72 21.04 -10.02
C THR A 392 -8.19 21.11 -9.85
N GLN A 393 -7.52 20.08 -10.36
CA GLN A 393 -6.09 19.78 -10.18
C GLN A 393 -5.20 20.99 -10.50
N ALA A 394 -4.45 21.46 -9.50
CA ALA A 394 -3.39 22.45 -9.69
C ALA A 394 -2.16 21.85 -10.40
N ALA A 395 -1.86 20.58 -10.13
CA ALA A 395 -0.87 19.79 -10.84
C ALA A 395 -1.56 18.63 -11.55
N ALA A 396 -1.37 18.51 -12.87
CA ALA A 396 -2.02 17.50 -13.68
C ALA A 396 -1.75 16.08 -13.13
N GLY A 397 -2.80 15.32 -12.86
CA GLY A 397 -2.74 13.96 -12.34
C GLY A 397 -2.60 13.83 -10.83
N MET A 398 -2.56 14.95 -10.09
CA MET A 398 -2.52 14.98 -8.62
C MET A 398 -3.86 15.47 -8.10
N VAL A 399 -4.77 14.54 -7.82
CA VAL A 399 -6.12 14.84 -7.35
C VAL A 399 -6.06 15.15 -5.86
N THR A 400 -6.45 16.37 -5.46
CA THR A 400 -6.53 16.72 -4.03
C THR A 400 -7.68 15.94 -3.38
N THR A 401 -7.49 15.50 -2.14
CA THR A 401 -8.51 14.78 -1.40
C THR A 401 -8.78 15.42 -0.06
N THR A 402 -10.01 15.32 0.43
CA THR A 402 -10.39 15.74 1.78
C THR A 402 -11.29 14.69 2.41
N ASP A 403 -10.91 14.18 3.58
CA ASP A 403 -11.74 13.23 4.33
C ASP A 403 -12.82 13.94 5.18
N ASN A 404 -13.70 13.15 5.80
CA ASN A 404 -14.80 13.67 6.62
C ASN A 404 -14.34 14.45 7.87
N SER A 405 -13.07 14.32 8.28
CA SER A 405 -12.47 15.09 9.38
C SER A 405 -11.87 16.41 8.91
N GLY A 406 -11.89 16.68 7.60
CA GLY A 406 -11.22 17.82 6.99
C GLY A 406 -9.73 17.59 6.74
N THR A 407 -9.22 16.37 6.96
CA THR A 407 -7.82 16.05 6.69
C THR A 407 -7.60 15.99 5.18
N THR A 408 -6.64 16.78 4.71
CA THR A 408 -6.29 16.86 3.29
C THR A 408 -5.29 15.78 2.91
N GLY A 409 -5.24 15.49 1.61
CA GLY A 409 -4.32 14.53 1.02
C GLY A 409 -4.28 14.65 -0.48
N ALA A 410 -3.71 13.64 -1.13
CA ALA A 410 -3.63 13.53 -2.57
C ALA A 410 -3.84 12.10 -3.04
N LEU A 411 -4.38 11.96 -4.24
CA LEU A 411 -4.52 10.70 -4.97
C LEU A 411 -3.88 10.83 -6.34
N ILE A 412 -3.17 9.79 -6.74
CA ILE A 412 -2.64 9.61 -8.10
C ILE A 412 -3.06 8.24 -8.62
N ALA A 413 -3.17 8.08 -9.94
CA ALA A 413 -3.60 6.82 -10.53
C ALA A 413 -2.96 6.51 -11.89
N SER A 414 -2.64 5.24 -12.12
CA SER A 414 -2.15 4.71 -13.39
C SER A 414 -2.64 3.28 -13.60
N GLY A 415 -3.08 2.92 -14.80
CA GLY A 415 -3.45 1.53 -15.14
C GLY A 415 -4.60 0.93 -14.31
N ARG A 416 -5.47 1.78 -13.74
CA ARG A 416 -6.50 1.39 -12.74
C ARG A 416 -5.92 0.85 -11.42
N VAL A 417 -4.72 1.30 -11.08
CA VAL A 417 -4.16 1.31 -9.74
C VAL A 417 -4.17 2.75 -9.27
N PHE A 418 -4.54 3.00 -8.02
CA PHE A 418 -4.35 4.29 -7.40
C PHE A 418 -3.49 4.17 -6.15
N SER A 419 -2.81 5.25 -5.79
CA SER A 419 -2.32 5.46 -4.44
C SER A 419 -2.92 6.71 -3.85
N HIS A 420 -3.26 6.66 -2.58
CA HIS A 420 -3.81 7.76 -1.80
C HIS A 420 -2.90 8.03 -0.61
N LEU A 421 -2.54 9.29 -0.39
CA LEU A 421 -1.77 9.74 0.76
C LEU A 421 -2.59 10.82 1.49
N SER A 422 -3.03 10.52 2.69
CA SER A 422 -3.76 11.44 3.57
C SER A 422 -2.87 11.96 4.70
N GLY A 423 -3.15 13.16 5.19
CA GLY A 423 -2.49 13.75 6.35
C GLY A 423 -1.10 14.28 6.04
N THR A 424 -0.86 14.74 4.81
CA THR A 424 0.42 15.37 4.41
C THR A 424 0.60 16.69 5.16
N GLY A 425 1.26 16.63 6.32
CA GLY A 425 1.46 17.78 7.23
C GLY A 425 0.93 17.58 8.65
N GLY A 426 0.25 16.46 8.93
CA GLY A 426 -0.18 16.06 10.27
C GLY A 426 0.74 15.02 10.92
N SER A 427 0.42 14.59 12.15
CA SER A 427 1.22 13.60 12.91
C SER A 427 1.03 12.15 12.47
N ASN A 428 -0.04 11.82 11.74
CA ASN A 428 -0.42 10.43 11.43
C ASN A 428 -0.83 10.27 9.94
N PRO A 429 0.12 10.40 8.99
CA PRO A 429 -0.21 10.19 7.59
C PRO A 429 -0.60 8.74 7.31
N THR A 430 -1.50 8.55 6.34
CA THR A 430 -1.92 7.21 5.89
C THR A 430 -1.71 7.10 4.39
N PHE A 431 -1.01 6.06 3.96
CA PHE A 431 -0.79 5.75 2.56
C PHE A 431 -1.49 4.46 2.19
N ARG A 432 -2.24 4.46 1.09
CA ARG A 432 -2.98 3.30 0.59
C ARG A 432 -2.69 3.09 -0.87
N VAL A 433 -2.67 1.83 -1.29
CA VAL A 433 -2.63 1.44 -2.70
C VAL A 433 -3.83 0.56 -2.98
N GLY A 434 -4.62 0.93 -3.99
CA GLY A 434 -5.81 0.20 -4.42
C GLY A 434 -5.66 -0.30 -5.85
N VAL A 435 -6.06 -1.54 -6.10
CA VAL A 435 -6.11 -2.16 -7.43
C VAL A 435 -7.55 -2.44 -7.78
N LEU A 436 -7.94 -2.17 -9.03
CA LEU A 436 -9.32 -2.42 -9.48
C LEU A 436 -9.72 -3.88 -9.24
N ALA A 437 -10.86 -4.05 -8.58
CA ALA A 437 -11.48 -5.33 -8.26
C ALA A 437 -12.94 -5.39 -8.71
N ALA A 438 -13.54 -4.31 -9.21
CA ALA A 438 -14.82 -4.31 -9.89
C ALA A 438 -14.93 -3.03 -10.74
N PRO A 439 -15.35 -3.09 -12.01
CA PRO A 439 -15.60 -1.90 -12.82
C PRO A 439 -16.88 -1.15 -12.40
#